data_AF-A0A945X3N5-F1
#
_entry.id   AF-A0A945X3N5-F1
#
_cell.length_a   1.000
_cell.length_b   1.000
_cell.length_c   1.000
_cell.angle_alpha   90.00
_cell.angle_beta   90.00
_cell.angle_gamma   90.00
#
_symmetry.space_group_name_H-M   'P 1'
#
loop_
_entity.id
_entity.type
_entity.pdbx_description
1 polymer ?
#
loop_
_entity_poly.entity_id
_entity_poly.type
_entity_poly.pdbx_seq_one_letter_code
_entity_poly.pdbx_strand_id
1 'polypeptide(L)'
;MKNGSAFLAAMVCMINVSAAPTDALRRRAALQQQAASGPAAVPALLEGLKDENVVVRRTAARLLTRITPLPVNALATALTNSDGLVRRLAISTLVRTPELDPTPYLETALSDPSPALRLNATQRLAALSPRTPQVTALLARARQDRDNTVARTAAQALWTFHRSTKRLSERPDWDYEVRTVKTIPLPAEGWHFRVDPRAEGHLEKWFRPELDDSSWRTIAIEQAWQKAGVEYTGVSWYRRSVDLPAKPELNATEIRFEGVDESTWVWVNGVYVGDHDIGPDGWNEPFSIDVTAEIKWGATNQITVRAMSTQGNGGIWKPVSIQALK
;
A
#
# COMPACT_ATOMS: atom_id res chain seq x y z
N MET A 1 -48.57 50.18 62.47
CA MET A 1 -48.45 48.72 62.63
C MET A 1 -49.49 48.04 61.74
N LYS A 2 -49.05 47.02 60.98
CA LYS A 2 -49.81 46.03 60.18
C LYS A 2 -50.36 46.46 58.81
N ASN A 3 -49.49 46.25 57.82
CA ASN A 3 -49.65 45.52 56.55
C ASN A 3 -51.05 45.35 55.95
N GLY A 4 -51.24 45.94 54.77
CA GLY A 4 -52.32 45.65 53.82
C GLY A 4 -51.80 44.89 52.59
N SER A 5 -52.64 44.00 52.09
CA SER A 5 -52.55 43.27 50.82
C SER A 5 -52.75 44.17 49.60
N ALA A 6 -52.11 43.85 48.46
CA ALA A 6 -52.78 43.79 47.14
C ALA A 6 -51.83 43.44 45.97
N PHE A 7 -52.24 42.41 45.21
CA PHE A 7 -52.29 42.29 43.75
C PHE A 7 -51.05 42.33 42.83
N LEU A 8 -51.11 41.39 41.86
CA LEU A 8 -50.30 41.19 40.66
C LEU A 8 -50.06 42.46 39.81
N ALA A 9 -48.89 42.56 39.18
CA ALA A 9 -48.79 42.87 37.74
C ALA A 9 -47.41 42.45 37.18
N ALA A 10 -47.47 41.76 36.04
CA ALA A 10 -46.34 41.25 35.28
C ALA A 10 -45.53 42.37 34.60
N MET A 11 -44.24 42.13 34.39
CA MET A 11 -43.51 42.71 33.25
C MET A 11 -42.50 41.69 32.72
N VAL A 12 -42.93 40.96 31.69
CA VAL A 12 -42.07 40.25 30.74
C VAL A 12 -41.67 41.25 29.65
N CYS A 13 -40.38 41.38 29.38
CA CYS A 13 -39.78 41.53 28.04
C CYS A 13 -38.24 41.58 28.20
N MET A 14 -37.49 40.52 27.85
CA MET A 14 -36.94 40.26 26.51
C MET A 14 -35.96 41.36 26.06
N ILE A 15 -34.66 41.12 25.81
CA ILE A 15 -34.12 40.29 24.73
C ILE A 15 -32.59 40.07 24.85
N ASN A 16 -32.19 38.84 24.48
CA ASN A 16 -30.94 38.33 23.86
C ASN A 16 -29.54 38.74 24.33
N VAL A 17 -28.84 37.75 24.90
CA VAL A 17 -27.45 37.44 24.54
C VAL A 17 -27.31 35.92 24.34
N SER A 18 -26.99 35.54 23.10
CA SER A 18 -26.49 34.25 22.55
C SER A 18 -27.06 32.91 23.04
N ALA A 19 -27.53 32.09 22.08
CA ALA A 19 -27.76 30.66 22.30
C ALA A 19 -26.44 29.99 22.72
N ALA A 20 -26.34 29.65 24.00
CA ALA A 20 -25.08 29.52 24.73
C ALA A 20 -24.53 28.07 24.81
N PRO A 21 -23.22 27.89 25.03
CA PRO A 21 -22.50 26.62 25.26
C PRO A 21 -23.00 25.73 26.43
N THR A 22 -24.07 26.11 27.13
CA THR A 22 -24.68 25.38 28.26
C THR A 22 -25.53 24.19 27.81
N ASP A 23 -26.11 24.21 26.61
CA ASP A 23 -27.00 23.13 26.18
C ASP A 23 -26.23 21.86 25.78
N ALA A 24 -25.14 22.00 25.01
CA ALA A 24 -24.29 20.88 24.64
C ALA A 24 -23.66 20.15 25.85
N LEU A 25 -23.29 20.90 26.90
CA LEU A 25 -22.78 20.31 28.15
C LEU A 25 -23.87 19.49 28.88
N ARG A 26 -25.11 19.97 28.90
CA ARG A 26 -26.25 19.23 29.48
C ARG A 26 -26.56 17.97 28.68
N ARG A 27 -26.65 18.07 27.35
CA ARG A 27 -26.87 16.92 26.45
C ARG A 27 -25.76 15.87 26.63
N ARG A 28 -24.50 16.32 26.68
CA ARG A 28 -23.35 15.45 26.98
C ARG A 28 -23.48 14.74 28.33
N ALA A 29 -23.81 15.47 29.39
CA ALA A 29 -23.97 14.91 30.74
C ALA A 29 -25.11 13.88 30.80
N ALA A 30 -26.23 14.16 30.12
CA ALA A 30 -27.35 13.23 30.00
C ALA A 30 -26.94 11.91 29.34
N LEU A 31 -26.20 11.96 28.23
CA LEU A 31 -25.67 10.74 27.58
C LEU A 31 -24.77 9.94 28.54
N GLN A 32 -23.91 10.61 29.31
CA GLN A 32 -23.04 9.95 30.28
C GLN A 32 -23.83 9.23 31.39
N GLN A 33 -24.91 9.85 31.87
CA GLN A 33 -25.79 9.23 32.86
C GLN A 33 -26.56 8.05 32.26
N GLN A 34 -27.13 8.21 31.06
CA GLN A 34 -27.90 7.18 30.38
C GLN A 34 -27.06 5.94 30.07
N ALA A 35 -25.77 6.11 29.75
CA ALA A 35 -24.86 5.00 29.46
C ALA A 35 -24.73 3.97 30.61
N ALA A 36 -25.06 4.35 31.85
CA ALA A 36 -25.14 3.41 32.97
C ALA A 36 -26.23 2.33 32.78
N SER A 37 -27.21 2.57 31.91
CA SER A 37 -28.28 1.62 31.57
C SER A 37 -27.84 0.55 30.55
N GLY A 38 -26.55 0.51 30.19
CA GLY A 38 -25.99 -0.50 29.29
C GLY A 38 -26.67 -0.52 27.92
N PRO A 39 -27.10 -1.69 27.39
CA PRO A 39 -27.73 -1.80 26.08
C PRO A 39 -28.98 -0.92 25.89
N ALA A 40 -29.74 -0.64 26.96
CA ALA A 40 -30.92 0.23 26.88
C ALA A 40 -30.57 1.68 26.51
N ALA A 41 -29.31 2.09 26.68
CA ALA A 41 -28.83 3.42 26.33
C ALA A 41 -28.56 3.60 24.82
N VAL A 42 -28.47 2.51 24.04
CA VAL A 42 -28.06 2.55 22.62
C VAL A 42 -28.89 3.54 21.77
N PRO A 43 -30.24 3.58 21.87
CA PRO A 43 -31.04 4.55 21.10
C PRO A 43 -30.68 6.00 21.40
N ALA A 44 -30.47 6.35 22.67
CA ALA A 44 -30.09 7.71 23.06
C ALA A 44 -28.68 8.08 22.58
N LEU A 45 -27.75 7.14 22.61
CA LEU A 45 -26.41 7.33 22.06
C LEU A 45 -26.43 7.49 20.53
N LEU A 46 -27.30 6.77 19.81
CA LEU A 46 -27.49 6.95 18.37
C LEU A 46 -28.01 8.34 18.02
N GLU A 47 -28.92 8.90 18.81
CA GLU A 47 -29.33 10.30 18.67
C GLU A 47 -28.19 11.27 19.01
N GLY A 48 -27.38 10.95 20.02
CA GLY A 48 -26.17 11.71 20.35
C GLY A 48 -25.15 11.77 19.22
N LEU A 49 -25.08 10.74 18.34
CA LEU A 49 -24.22 10.77 17.15
C LEU A 49 -24.67 11.78 16.09
N LYS A 50 -25.93 12.24 16.13
CA LYS A 50 -26.51 13.21 15.20
C LYS A 50 -26.43 14.66 15.72
N ASP A 51 -25.95 14.86 16.94
CA ASP A 51 -25.89 16.19 17.58
C ASP A 51 -25.03 17.17 16.77
N GLU A 52 -25.45 18.43 16.70
CA GLU A 52 -24.71 19.52 16.04
C GLU A 52 -23.31 19.71 16.65
N ASN A 53 -23.16 19.48 17.95
CA ASN A 53 -21.94 19.67 18.69
C ASN A 53 -21.04 18.44 18.60
N VAL A 54 -19.84 18.66 18.05
CA VAL A 54 -18.81 17.63 17.85
C VAL A 54 -18.46 16.88 19.16
N VAL A 55 -18.44 17.58 20.30
CA VAL A 55 -18.10 16.98 21.60
C VAL A 55 -19.19 16.01 22.05
N VAL A 56 -20.46 16.31 21.78
CA VAL A 56 -21.59 15.42 22.09
C VAL A 56 -21.52 14.17 21.21
N ARG A 57 -21.30 14.33 19.89
CA ARG A 57 -21.11 13.19 18.96
C ARG A 57 -19.97 12.27 19.39
N ARG A 58 -18.81 12.84 19.72
CA ARG A 58 -17.64 12.08 20.20
C ARG A 58 -17.89 11.39 21.54
N THR A 59 -18.68 12.01 22.42
CA THR A 59 -19.08 11.41 23.70
C THR A 59 -19.98 10.21 23.44
N ALA A 60 -21.01 10.36 22.61
CA ALA A 60 -21.91 9.28 22.23
C ALA A 60 -21.15 8.07 21.65
N ALA A 61 -20.26 8.32 20.69
CA ALA A 61 -19.41 7.29 20.08
C ALA A 61 -18.55 6.55 21.12
N ARG A 62 -17.92 7.29 22.06
CA ARG A 62 -17.10 6.70 23.13
C ARG A 62 -17.90 5.88 24.12
N LEU A 63 -19.14 6.26 24.38
CA LEU A 63 -20.02 5.49 25.25
C LEU A 63 -20.47 4.20 24.56
N LEU A 64 -20.74 4.22 23.25
CA LEU A 64 -21.07 3.02 22.48
C LEU A 64 -19.97 1.95 22.55
N THR A 65 -18.68 2.33 22.56
CA THR A 65 -17.58 1.37 22.68
C THR A 65 -17.45 0.72 24.07
N ARG A 66 -18.21 1.21 25.06
CA ARG A 66 -18.18 0.71 26.45
C ARG A 66 -19.40 -0.14 26.80
N ILE A 67 -20.39 -0.21 25.93
CA ILE A 67 -21.60 -1.01 26.15
C ILE A 67 -21.28 -2.48 25.89
N THR A 68 -21.76 -3.34 26.80
CA THR A 68 -21.67 -4.80 26.69
C THR A 68 -23.08 -5.39 26.77
N PRO A 69 -23.47 -6.31 25.87
CA PRO A 69 -22.73 -6.75 24.68
C PRO A 69 -22.49 -5.61 23.67
N LEU A 70 -21.41 -5.72 22.89
CA LEU A 70 -20.97 -4.67 21.98
C LEU A 70 -22.09 -4.33 20.96
N PRO A 71 -22.55 -3.07 20.85
CA PRO A 71 -23.63 -2.71 19.94
C PRO A 71 -23.10 -2.52 18.52
N VAL A 72 -22.81 -3.63 17.83
CA VAL A 72 -22.18 -3.67 16.50
C VAL A 72 -22.90 -2.80 15.48
N ASN A 73 -24.22 -2.90 15.37
CA ASN A 73 -25.01 -2.11 14.41
C ASN A 73 -24.95 -0.60 14.68
N ALA A 74 -24.87 -0.21 15.95
CA ALA A 74 -24.76 1.20 16.32
C ALA A 74 -23.36 1.75 16.02
N LEU A 75 -22.32 0.95 16.24
CA LEU A 75 -20.95 1.28 15.84
C LEU A 75 -20.80 1.32 14.32
N ALA A 76 -21.45 0.42 13.58
CA ALA A 76 -21.50 0.46 12.12
C ALA A 76 -22.15 1.77 11.62
N THR A 77 -23.21 2.24 12.28
CA THR A 77 -23.81 3.56 11.99
C THR A 77 -22.83 4.72 12.26
N ALA A 78 -21.99 4.61 13.28
CA ALA A 78 -20.98 5.63 13.58
C ALA A 78 -19.87 5.74 12.50
N LEU A 79 -19.75 4.75 11.60
CA LEU A 79 -18.82 4.79 10.47
C LEU A 79 -19.15 5.85 9.43
N THR A 80 -20.40 6.31 9.34
CA THR A 80 -20.83 7.34 8.39
C THR A 80 -20.90 8.72 9.01
N ASN A 81 -20.40 8.91 10.24
CA ASN A 81 -20.49 10.17 10.94
C ASN A 81 -19.69 11.30 10.26
N SER A 82 -20.18 12.53 10.34
CA SER A 82 -19.47 13.70 9.80
C SER A 82 -18.13 13.96 10.52
N ASP A 83 -18.00 13.60 11.80
CA ASP A 83 -16.76 13.76 12.56
C ASP A 83 -15.79 12.58 12.35
N GLY A 84 -14.57 12.89 11.90
CA GLY A 84 -13.55 11.87 11.63
C GLY A 84 -13.06 11.10 12.87
N LEU A 85 -13.13 11.67 14.08
CA LEU A 85 -12.75 10.92 15.29
C LEU A 85 -13.83 9.91 15.68
N VAL A 86 -15.11 10.23 15.47
CA VAL A 86 -16.22 9.29 15.65
C VAL A 86 -16.03 8.08 14.72
N ARG A 87 -15.80 8.32 13.42
CA ARG A 87 -15.55 7.24 12.44
C ARG A 87 -14.35 6.38 12.83
N ARG A 88 -13.22 7.03 13.17
CA ARG A 88 -12.00 6.33 13.60
C ARG A 88 -12.24 5.44 14.82
N LEU A 89 -12.96 5.93 15.83
CA LEU A 89 -13.24 5.19 17.05
C LEU A 89 -14.13 3.98 16.79
N ALA A 90 -15.13 4.14 15.94
CA ALA A 90 -16.00 3.05 15.54
C ALA A 90 -15.25 1.97 14.75
N ILE A 91 -14.44 2.35 13.75
CA ILE A 91 -13.57 1.41 13.02
C ILE A 91 -12.61 0.69 13.96
N SER A 92 -11.87 1.41 14.80
CA SER A 92 -10.87 0.80 15.68
C SER A 92 -11.50 -0.17 16.70
N THR A 93 -12.75 0.07 17.09
CA THR A 93 -13.50 -0.82 17.98
C THR A 93 -13.94 -2.06 17.23
N LEU A 94 -14.65 -1.91 16.11
CA LEU A 94 -15.17 -3.03 15.31
C LEU A 94 -14.05 -3.97 14.83
N VAL A 95 -12.94 -3.40 14.37
CA VAL A 95 -11.79 -4.15 13.84
C VAL A 95 -10.99 -4.89 14.92
N ARG A 96 -10.97 -4.38 16.16
CA ARG A 96 -10.22 -4.98 17.26
C ARG A 96 -11.01 -6.07 17.98
N THR A 97 -12.32 -6.15 17.80
CA THR A 97 -13.19 -7.17 18.40
C THR A 97 -12.92 -8.53 17.75
N PRO A 98 -12.40 -9.54 18.49
CA PRO A 98 -11.99 -10.82 17.92
C PRO A 98 -13.12 -11.62 17.27
N GLU A 99 -14.36 -11.49 17.77
CA GLU A 99 -15.52 -12.26 17.31
C GLU A 99 -16.11 -11.73 15.99
N LEU A 100 -15.63 -10.59 15.48
CA LEU A 100 -16.14 -9.97 14.26
C LEU A 100 -15.20 -10.16 13.08
N ASP A 101 -15.75 -10.43 11.91
CA ASP A 101 -15.01 -10.27 10.66
C ASP A 101 -14.76 -8.77 10.41
N PRO A 102 -13.49 -8.31 10.40
CA PRO A 102 -13.18 -6.90 10.20
C PRO A 102 -13.38 -6.44 8.75
N THR A 103 -13.46 -7.36 7.78
CA THR A 103 -13.43 -7.09 6.35
C THR A 103 -14.47 -6.05 5.87
N PRO A 104 -15.78 -6.17 6.19
CA PRO A 104 -16.77 -5.17 5.72
C PRO A 104 -16.55 -3.78 6.31
N TYR A 105 -16.01 -3.68 7.54
CA TYR A 105 -15.73 -2.40 8.17
C TYR A 105 -14.48 -1.75 7.59
N LEU A 106 -13.45 -2.56 7.27
CA LEU A 106 -12.24 -2.10 6.58
C LEU A 106 -12.55 -1.66 5.15
N GLU A 107 -13.44 -2.38 4.46
CA GLU A 107 -13.96 -1.97 3.16
C GLU A 107 -14.62 -0.59 3.22
N THR A 108 -15.48 -0.34 4.22
CA THR A 108 -16.09 0.97 4.43
C THR A 108 -15.03 2.05 4.70
N ALA A 109 -14.03 1.74 5.54
CA ALA A 109 -12.96 2.67 5.87
C ALA A 109 -12.02 3.01 4.71
N LEU A 110 -11.89 2.12 3.71
CA LEU A 110 -11.16 2.40 2.47
C LEU A 110 -11.84 3.46 1.60
N SER A 111 -13.13 3.76 1.81
CA SER A 111 -13.84 4.84 1.11
C SER A 111 -13.92 6.14 1.93
N ASP A 112 -13.23 6.21 3.07
CA ASP A 112 -13.31 7.38 3.96
C ASP A 112 -12.70 8.64 3.35
N PRO A 113 -13.29 9.84 3.55
CA PRO A 113 -12.68 11.09 3.13
C PRO A 113 -11.26 11.31 3.67
N SER A 114 -10.97 10.81 4.88
CA SER A 114 -9.68 10.96 5.55
C SER A 114 -8.64 9.97 5.03
N PRO A 115 -7.53 10.43 4.42
CA PRO A 115 -6.45 9.54 3.98
C PRO A 115 -5.85 8.74 5.13
N ALA A 116 -5.77 9.32 6.33
CA ALA A 116 -5.28 8.64 7.52
C ALA A 116 -6.13 7.40 7.90
N LEU A 117 -7.46 7.46 7.70
CA LEU A 117 -8.33 6.32 7.99
C LEU A 117 -8.23 5.25 6.90
N ARG A 118 -8.15 5.66 5.62
CA ARG A 118 -7.91 4.74 4.50
C ARG A 118 -6.57 4.01 4.63
N LEU A 119 -5.52 4.71 5.07
CA LEU A 119 -4.21 4.12 5.36
C LEU A 119 -4.30 3.08 6.48
N ASN A 120 -4.96 3.40 7.58
CA ASN A 120 -5.14 2.47 8.69
C ASN A 120 -5.89 1.21 8.26
N ALA A 121 -6.94 1.37 7.44
CA ALA A 121 -7.69 0.26 6.88
C ALA A 121 -6.81 -0.63 5.99
N THR A 122 -6.00 -0.01 5.13
CA THR A 122 -5.05 -0.69 4.24
C THR A 122 -4.00 -1.48 5.02
N GLN A 123 -3.39 -0.88 6.03
CA GLN A 123 -2.42 -1.55 6.91
C GLN A 123 -3.05 -2.74 7.62
N ARG A 124 -4.30 -2.61 8.08
CA ARG A 124 -5.00 -3.72 8.73
C ARG A 124 -5.30 -4.85 7.75
N LEU A 125 -5.79 -4.54 6.55
CA LEU A 125 -6.02 -5.53 5.49
C LEU A 125 -4.73 -6.29 5.15
N ALA A 126 -3.60 -5.60 5.07
CA ALA A 126 -2.29 -6.20 4.83
C ALA A 126 -1.90 -7.21 5.92
N ALA A 127 -2.24 -6.92 7.18
CA ALA A 127 -1.94 -7.76 8.33
C ALA A 127 -2.89 -8.96 8.50
N LEU A 128 -4.01 -9.04 7.76
CA LEU A 128 -4.96 -10.16 7.88
C LEU A 128 -4.35 -11.47 7.36
N SER A 129 -4.58 -12.54 8.12
CA SER A 129 -4.18 -13.92 7.80
C SER A 129 -5.34 -14.87 8.13
N PRO A 130 -5.71 -15.80 7.23
CA PRO A 130 -5.20 -15.96 5.86
C PRO A 130 -5.62 -14.81 4.94
N ARG A 131 -4.83 -14.55 3.89
CA ARG A 131 -5.17 -13.53 2.89
C ARG A 131 -6.18 -14.07 1.90
N THR A 132 -7.45 -13.73 2.10
CA THR A 132 -8.56 -14.17 1.25
C THR A 132 -8.59 -13.41 -0.08
N PRO A 133 -9.24 -13.95 -1.14
CA PRO A 133 -9.43 -13.22 -2.40
C PRO A 133 -10.10 -11.85 -2.23
N GLN A 134 -11.04 -11.73 -1.27
CA GLN A 134 -11.68 -10.45 -0.95
C GLN A 134 -10.68 -9.44 -0.38
N VAL A 135 -9.80 -9.85 0.54
CA VAL A 135 -8.75 -8.97 1.08
C VAL A 135 -7.80 -8.53 -0.03
N THR A 136 -7.41 -9.44 -0.92
CA THR A 136 -6.58 -9.10 -2.10
C THR A 136 -7.27 -8.07 -3.00
N ALA A 137 -8.57 -8.23 -3.26
CA ALA A 137 -9.34 -7.26 -4.05
C ALA A 137 -9.44 -5.88 -3.37
N LEU A 138 -9.61 -5.84 -2.04
CA LEU A 138 -9.64 -4.59 -1.29
C LEU A 138 -8.28 -3.89 -1.27
N LEU A 139 -7.19 -4.63 -1.13
CA LEU A 139 -5.83 -4.09 -1.27
C LEU A 139 -5.59 -3.58 -2.70
N ALA A 140 -6.05 -4.30 -3.73
CA ALA A 140 -5.95 -3.84 -5.12
C ALA A 140 -6.73 -2.53 -5.34
N ARG A 141 -7.89 -2.36 -4.69
CA ARG A 141 -8.62 -1.09 -4.69
C ARG A 141 -7.85 0.02 -3.96
N ALA A 142 -7.30 -0.27 -2.78
CA ALA A 142 -6.52 0.69 -1.99
C ALA A 142 -5.22 1.13 -2.69
N ARG A 143 -4.70 0.31 -3.60
CA ARG A 143 -3.56 0.64 -4.45
C ARG A 143 -3.85 1.81 -5.40
N GLN A 144 -5.10 1.97 -5.82
CA GLN A 144 -5.54 3.04 -6.71
C GLN A 144 -5.96 4.31 -5.94
N ASP A 145 -5.63 4.38 -4.64
CA ASP A 145 -5.95 5.53 -3.82
C ASP A 145 -5.22 6.78 -4.28
N ARG A 146 -5.90 7.93 -4.22
CA ARG A 146 -5.33 9.25 -4.53
C ARG A 146 -4.22 9.68 -3.55
N ASP A 147 -4.16 9.08 -2.36
CA ASP A 147 -3.08 9.29 -1.41
C ASP A 147 -1.95 8.31 -1.67
N ASN A 148 -0.78 8.84 -2.03
CA ASN A 148 0.40 8.05 -2.37
C ASN A 148 0.84 7.09 -1.25
N THR A 149 0.63 7.43 0.02
CA THR A 149 1.01 6.57 1.14
C THR A 149 0.09 5.36 1.19
N VAL A 150 -1.21 5.56 1.04
CA VAL A 150 -2.21 4.47 0.98
C VAL A 150 -1.90 3.54 -0.20
N ALA A 151 -1.74 4.12 -1.39
CA ALA A 151 -1.44 3.41 -2.62
C ALA A 151 -0.17 2.54 -2.48
N ARG A 152 0.91 3.12 -1.95
CA ARG A 152 2.19 2.45 -1.73
C ARG A 152 2.08 1.32 -0.70
N THR A 153 1.42 1.54 0.44
CA THR A 153 1.21 0.49 1.45
C THR A 153 0.42 -0.68 0.88
N ALA A 154 -0.62 -0.41 0.09
CA ALA A 154 -1.39 -1.45 -0.57
C ALA A 154 -0.55 -2.23 -1.60
N ALA A 155 0.25 -1.54 -2.42
CA ALA A 155 1.15 -2.15 -3.37
C ALA A 155 2.17 -3.08 -2.68
N GLN A 156 2.76 -2.64 -1.56
CA GLN A 156 3.67 -3.45 -0.75
C GLN A 156 2.98 -4.68 -0.16
N ALA A 157 1.72 -4.56 0.27
CA ALA A 157 0.97 -5.69 0.82
C ALA A 157 0.61 -6.78 -0.23
N LEU A 158 0.45 -6.35 -1.48
CA LEU A 158 0.21 -7.22 -2.64
C LEU A 158 1.51 -7.81 -3.21
N TRP A 159 2.66 -7.34 -2.75
CA TRP A 159 3.96 -7.84 -3.17
C TRP A 159 4.25 -9.19 -2.52
N THR A 160 4.42 -10.23 -3.34
CA THR A 160 4.62 -11.62 -2.87
C THR A 160 6.00 -12.17 -3.21
N PHE A 161 6.94 -11.34 -3.67
CA PHE A 161 8.28 -11.80 -4.03
C PHE A 161 9.27 -11.47 -2.93
N HIS A 162 10.00 -12.49 -2.51
CA HIS A 162 11.02 -12.38 -1.47
C HIS A 162 12.17 -13.27 -1.90
N ARG A 163 13.40 -12.76 -1.81
CA ARG A 163 14.59 -13.55 -2.05
C ARG A 163 15.69 -13.12 -1.09
N SER A 164 16.33 -14.10 -0.48
CA SER A 164 17.50 -13.91 0.37
C SER A 164 18.62 -14.73 -0.24
N THR A 165 19.38 -14.11 -1.13
CA THR A 165 20.56 -14.72 -1.75
C THR A 165 21.74 -13.78 -1.58
N LYS A 166 22.84 -14.30 -1.05
CA LYS A 166 24.12 -13.59 -0.98
C LYS A 166 24.95 -13.91 -2.22
N ARG A 167 25.51 -12.87 -2.83
CA ARG A 167 26.49 -13.01 -3.92
C ARG A 167 27.71 -13.79 -3.43
N LEU A 168 28.43 -14.41 -4.36
CA LEU A 168 29.63 -15.18 -3.99
C LEU A 168 30.65 -14.32 -3.24
N SER A 169 30.82 -13.06 -3.66
CA SER A 169 31.70 -12.08 -3.03
C SER A 169 31.24 -11.60 -1.64
N GLU A 170 30.00 -11.89 -1.24
CA GLU A 170 29.41 -11.50 0.04
C GLU A 170 29.28 -12.67 1.02
N ARG A 171 29.71 -13.87 0.61
CA ARG A 171 29.66 -15.07 1.44
C ARG A 171 30.81 -15.06 2.44
N PRO A 172 30.55 -15.01 3.77
CA PRO A 172 31.61 -14.97 4.77
C PRO A 172 32.46 -16.24 4.82
N ASP A 173 31.91 -17.35 4.32
CA ASP A 173 32.53 -18.66 4.19
C ASP A 173 33.37 -18.83 2.92
N TRP A 174 33.45 -17.81 2.06
CA TRP A 174 34.29 -17.84 0.86
C TRP A 174 35.63 -17.15 1.10
N ASP A 175 36.72 -17.91 1.05
CA ASP A 175 38.09 -17.45 1.35
C ASP A 175 39.00 -17.32 0.12
N TYR A 176 38.46 -17.57 -1.08
CA TYR A 176 39.16 -17.40 -2.35
C TYR A 176 38.83 -16.06 -3.02
N GLU A 177 39.77 -15.54 -3.80
CA GLU A 177 39.53 -14.36 -4.64
C GLU A 177 38.46 -14.65 -5.69
N VAL A 178 37.41 -13.84 -5.73
CA VAL A 178 36.34 -13.94 -6.74
C VAL A 178 36.75 -13.18 -7.99
N ARG A 179 36.84 -13.88 -9.12
CA ARG A 179 37.18 -13.30 -10.43
C ARG A 179 36.10 -13.58 -11.45
N THR A 180 35.84 -12.61 -12.31
CA THR A 180 34.99 -12.82 -13.50
C THR A 180 35.78 -13.56 -14.56
N VAL A 181 35.42 -14.81 -14.83
CA VAL A 181 36.07 -15.65 -15.85
C VAL A 181 35.42 -15.51 -17.23
N LYS A 182 34.17 -15.08 -17.28
CA LYS A 182 33.46 -14.81 -18.53
C LYS A 182 32.40 -13.74 -18.33
N THR A 183 32.37 -12.77 -19.24
CA THR A 183 31.30 -11.76 -19.33
C THR A 183 30.57 -11.95 -20.65
N ILE A 184 29.25 -12.06 -20.60
CA ILE A 184 28.39 -12.20 -21.76
C ILE A 184 27.45 -10.98 -21.76
N PRO A 185 27.66 -9.99 -22.65
CA PRO A 185 26.75 -8.87 -22.76
C PRO A 185 25.38 -9.35 -23.23
N LEU A 186 24.31 -8.82 -22.63
CA LEU A 186 22.97 -9.02 -23.16
C LEU A 186 22.77 -8.13 -24.39
N PRO A 187 21.98 -8.57 -25.40
CA PRO A 187 21.73 -7.76 -26.58
C PRO A 187 21.10 -6.41 -26.20
N ALA A 188 21.62 -5.30 -26.75
CA ALA A 188 21.02 -3.99 -26.57
C ALA A 188 19.62 -3.91 -27.22
N GLU A 189 19.44 -4.60 -28.35
CA GLU A 189 18.22 -4.59 -29.14
C GLU A 189 17.27 -5.76 -28.84
N GLY A 190 16.00 -5.59 -29.24
CA GLY A 190 15.01 -6.66 -29.22
C GLY A 190 14.30 -6.87 -27.89
N TRP A 191 14.30 -5.87 -27.00
CA TRP A 191 13.58 -5.96 -25.73
C TRP A 191 12.10 -5.64 -25.94
N HIS A 192 11.22 -6.57 -25.56
CA HIS A 192 9.80 -6.32 -25.48
C HIS A 192 9.50 -5.44 -24.26
N PHE A 193 8.81 -4.34 -24.49
CA PHE A 193 8.64 -3.26 -23.53
C PHE A 193 7.19 -2.84 -23.39
N ARG A 194 6.79 -2.62 -22.14
CA ARG A 194 5.44 -2.16 -21.79
C ARG A 194 5.49 -1.23 -20.58
N VAL A 195 4.82 -0.10 -20.69
CA VAL A 195 4.54 0.77 -19.53
C VAL A 195 3.46 0.15 -18.66
N ASP A 196 3.54 0.39 -17.36
CA ASP A 196 2.62 -0.16 -16.35
C ASP A 196 2.05 0.97 -15.48
N PRO A 197 1.10 1.76 -16.01
CA PRO A 197 0.54 2.92 -15.31
C PRO A 197 -0.13 2.58 -13.97
N ARG A 198 -0.54 1.32 -13.79
CA ARG A 198 -1.16 0.83 -12.54
C ARG A 198 -0.16 0.06 -11.66
N ALA A 199 1.06 -0.16 -12.14
CA ALA A 199 2.07 -0.99 -11.53
C ALA A 199 1.63 -2.47 -11.30
N GLU A 200 0.61 -2.94 -12.03
CA GLU A 200 -0.09 -4.21 -11.86
C GLU A 200 0.58 -5.40 -12.58
N GLY A 201 1.65 -5.18 -13.36
CA GLY A 201 2.27 -6.22 -14.18
C GLY A 201 2.72 -7.47 -13.39
N HIS A 202 3.09 -7.32 -12.11
CA HIS A 202 3.43 -8.46 -11.26
C HIS A 202 2.20 -9.26 -10.80
N LEU A 203 1.04 -8.63 -10.67
CA LEU A 203 -0.24 -9.31 -10.39
C LEU A 203 -0.78 -10.01 -11.63
N GLU A 204 -0.60 -9.37 -12.79
CA GLU A 204 -0.87 -9.95 -14.11
C GLU A 204 0.18 -10.97 -14.56
N LYS A 205 1.22 -11.19 -13.74
CA LYS A 205 2.27 -12.19 -13.95
C LYS A 205 3.08 -12.01 -15.23
N TRP A 206 3.39 -10.76 -15.58
CA TRP A 206 4.17 -10.42 -16.76
C TRP A 206 5.61 -10.97 -16.77
N PHE A 207 6.09 -11.44 -15.62
CA PHE A 207 7.36 -12.15 -15.50
C PHE A 207 7.35 -13.60 -16.00
N ARG A 208 6.18 -14.21 -16.24
CA ARG A 208 6.09 -15.62 -16.63
C ARG A 208 6.70 -15.88 -18.01
N PRO A 209 7.50 -16.94 -18.20
CA PRO A 209 8.05 -17.31 -19.50
C PRO A 209 6.99 -17.51 -20.58
N GLU A 210 5.80 -17.99 -20.18
CA GLU A 210 4.70 -18.33 -21.08
C GLU A 210 3.81 -17.14 -21.45
N LEU A 211 4.03 -15.94 -20.89
CA LEU A 211 3.25 -14.77 -21.26
C LEU A 211 3.53 -14.42 -22.73
N ASP A 212 2.47 -14.33 -23.53
CA ASP A 212 2.49 -13.75 -24.86
C ASP A 212 2.68 -12.22 -24.78
N ASP A 213 3.86 -11.76 -25.18
CA ASP A 213 4.25 -10.35 -25.27
C ASP A 213 4.42 -9.87 -26.71
N SER A 214 3.89 -10.59 -27.70
CA SER A 214 3.98 -10.21 -29.12
C SER A 214 3.36 -8.84 -29.44
N SER A 215 2.44 -8.38 -28.60
CA SER A 215 1.81 -7.05 -28.69
C SER A 215 2.62 -5.92 -28.03
N TRP A 216 3.70 -6.26 -27.33
CA TRP A 216 4.54 -5.27 -26.65
C TRP A 216 5.43 -4.55 -27.66
N ARG A 217 5.80 -3.31 -27.36
CA ARG A 217 6.71 -2.55 -28.22
C ARG A 217 8.11 -3.15 -28.12
N THR A 218 8.86 -3.20 -29.20
CA THR A 218 10.30 -3.48 -29.14
C THR A 218 11.09 -2.18 -28.94
N ILE A 219 11.99 -2.13 -27.95
CA ILE A 219 12.93 -1.03 -27.76
C ILE A 219 14.35 -1.55 -27.52
N ALA A 220 15.33 -0.65 -27.59
CA ALA A 220 16.70 -0.89 -27.14
C ALA A 220 16.89 -0.49 -25.67
N ILE A 221 17.78 -1.20 -24.97
CA ILE A 221 18.40 -0.77 -23.71
C ILE A 221 19.69 0.02 -24.02
N GLU A 222 20.50 0.36 -23.01
CA GLU A 222 21.66 1.25 -23.13
C GLU A 222 21.30 2.68 -23.57
N GLN A 223 20.04 3.02 -23.34
CA GLN A 223 19.47 4.33 -23.56
C GLN A 223 18.21 4.53 -22.71
N ALA A 224 17.83 5.78 -22.53
CA ALA A 224 16.52 6.11 -21.96
C ALA A 224 15.40 5.68 -22.93
N TRP A 225 14.28 5.19 -22.39
CA TRP A 225 13.12 4.79 -23.21
C TRP A 225 12.50 5.98 -23.98
N GLN A 226 12.76 7.22 -23.57
CA GLN A 226 12.40 8.43 -24.31
C GLN A 226 13.02 8.47 -25.71
N LYS A 227 14.23 7.91 -25.91
CA LYS A 227 14.82 7.79 -27.25
C LYS A 227 14.01 6.87 -28.18
N ALA A 228 13.23 5.96 -27.62
CA ALA A 228 12.29 5.11 -28.35
C ALA A 228 10.87 5.73 -28.47
N GLY A 229 10.73 7.04 -28.21
CA GLY A 229 9.47 7.77 -28.29
C GLY A 229 8.47 7.36 -27.21
N VAL A 230 8.96 7.03 -26.01
CA VAL A 230 8.13 6.73 -24.83
C VAL A 230 8.17 7.91 -23.87
N GLU A 231 7.19 8.79 -23.97
CA GLU A 231 6.98 9.90 -23.03
C GLU A 231 6.20 9.40 -21.81
N TYR A 232 6.91 8.77 -20.88
CA TYR A 232 6.31 8.18 -19.68
C TYR A 232 7.27 8.22 -18.49
N THR A 233 6.71 8.54 -17.33
CA THR A 233 7.35 8.44 -16.02
C THR A 233 6.50 7.51 -15.16
N GLY A 234 7.12 6.48 -14.58
CA GLY A 234 6.48 5.48 -13.75
C GLY A 234 7.10 4.10 -13.94
N VAL A 235 6.28 3.06 -13.75
CA VAL A 235 6.72 1.66 -13.83
C VAL A 235 6.72 1.19 -15.27
N SER A 236 7.78 0.51 -15.67
CA SER A 236 7.84 -0.17 -16.96
C SER A 236 8.43 -1.57 -16.84
N TRP A 237 8.19 -2.39 -17.85
CA TRP A 237 8.63 -3.76 -17.94
C TRP A 237 9.39 -4.00 -19.24
N TYR A 238 10.43 -4.81 -19.13
CA TYR A 238 11.31 -5.25 -20.19
C TYR A 238 11.35 -6.77 -20.19
N ARG A 239 11.27 -7.40 -21.36
CA ARG A 239 11.42 -8.84 -21.54
C ARG A 239 12.36 -9.14 -22.69
N ARG A 240 13.28 -10.10 -22.49
CA ARG A 240 14.19 -10.56 -23.52
C ARG A 240 14.55 -12.03 -23.31
N SER A 241 14.37 -12.82 -24.36
CA SER A 241 14.93 -14.17 -24.43
C SER A 241 16.38 -14.10 -24.88
N VAL A 242 17.31 -14.76 -24.19
CA VAL A 242 18.74 -14.76 -24.51
C VAL A 242 19.29 -16.17 -24.52
N ASP A 243 20.00 -16.52 -25.58
CA ASP A 243 20.66 -17.82 -25.71
C ASP A 243 22.03 -17.78 -25.05
N LEU A 244 22.26 -18.68 -24.10
CA LEU A 244 23.53 -18.79 -23.41
C LEU A 244 24.38 -19.94 -23.96
N PRO A 245 25.71 -19.77 -24.03
CA PRO A 245 26.61 -20.82 -24.47
C PRO A 245 26.64 -21.98 -23.47
N ALA A 246 27.36 -23.05 -23.82
CA ALA A 246 27.66 -24.13 -22.88
C ALA A 246 28.28 -23.59 -21.58
N LYS A 247 27.96 -24.26 -20.46
CA LYS A 247 28.34 -23.85 -19.11
C LYS A 247 29.88 -23.76 -18.99
N PRO A 248 30.46 -22.58 -18.72
CA PRO A 248 31.87 -22.49 -18.41
C PRO A 248 32.15 -23.04 -17.00
N GLU A 249 33.42 -23.29 -16.69
CA GLU A 249 33.82 -23.60 -15.32
C GLU A 249 33.62 -22.36 -14.43
N LEU A 250 32.79 -22.47 -13.40
CA LEU A 250 32.36 -21.35 -12.55
C LEU A 250 31.93 -21.85 -11.16
N ASN A 251 32.01 -20.96 -10.18
CA ASN A 251 31.48 -21.11 -8.83
C ASN A 251 30.13 -20.39 -8.64
N ALA A 252 29.92 -19.27 -9.35
CA ALA A 252 28.66 -18.52 -9.33
C ALA A 252 28.38 -17.83 -10.66
N THR A 253 27.11 -17.47 -10.87
CA THR A 253 26.67 -16.66 -12.00
C THR A 253 25.90 -15.45 -11.48
N GLU A 254 26.26 -14.27 -11.96
CA GLU A 254 25.58 -13.03 -11.63
C GLU A 254 25.03 -12.37 -12.90
N ILE A 255 23.87 -11.73 -12.78
CA ILE A 255 23.43 -10.73 -13.75
C ILE A 255 23.84 -9.36 -13.23
N ARG A 256 24.56 -8.60 -14.05
CA ARG A 256 25.10 -7.29 -13.71
C ARG A 256 24.43 -6.22 -14.55
N PHE A 257 23.91 -5.20 -13.89
CA PHE A 257 23.37 -3.99 -14.49
C PHE A 257 24.34 -2.85 -14.21
N GLU A 258 24.81 -2.16 -15.26
CA GLU A 258 25.71 -1.01 -15.09
C GLU A 258 24.96 0.29 -14.74
N GLY A 259 23.64 0.30 -14.91
CA GLY A 259 22.75 1.39 -14.52
C GLY A 259 21.33 1.19 -15.04
N VAL A 260 20.37 1.28 -14.12
CA VAL A 260 18.93 1.30 -14.41
C VAL A 260 18.33 2.41 -13.58
N ASP A 261 17.36 3.12 -14.15
CA ASP A 261 16.74 4.24 -13.45
C ASP A 261 16.04 3.80 -12.14
N GLU A 262 16.29 4.58 -11.09
CA GLU A 262 15.85 4.51 -9.68
C GLU A 262 15.67 3.14 -9.02
N SER A 263 14.69 2.33 -9.43
CA SER A 263 14.44 1.01 -8.84
C SER A 263 14.16 -0.07 -9.87
N THR A 264 14.74 -1.25 -9.62
CA THR A 264 14.76 -2.37 -10.56
C THR A 264 14.47 -3.69 -9.89
N TRP A 265 13.53 -4.46 -10.44
CA TRP A 265 13.22 -5.83 -10.00
C TRP A 265 13.45 -6.80 -11.16
N VAL A 266 14.05 -7.96 -10.88
CA VAL A 266 14.53 -8.88 -11.92
C VAL A 266 13.98 -10.28 -11.71
N TRP A 267 13.57 -10.90 -12.82
CA TRP A 267 13.20 -12.31 -12.91
C TRP A 267 14.01 -12.99 -14.01
N VAL A 268 14.39 -14.24 -13.75
CA VAL A 268 15.02 -15.14 -14.72
C VAL A 268 14.14 -16.38 -14.82
N ASN A 269 13.69 -16.70 -16.03
CA ASN A 269 12.84 -17.86 -16.30
C ASN A 269 11.58 -17.90 -15.41
N GLY A 270 10.99 -16.73 -15.12
CA GLY A 270 9.81 -16.60 -14.25
C GLY A 270 10.08 -16.62 -12.75
N VAL A 271 11.32 -16.86 -12.33
CA VAL A 271 11.72 -16.86 -10.92
C VAL A 271 12.25 -15.49 -10.55
N TYR A 272 11.75 -14.91 -9.46
CA TYR A 272 12.28 -13.65 -8.93
C TYR A 272 13.70 -13.87 -8.42
N VAL A 273 14.66 -13.08 -8.92
CA VAL A 273 16.07 -13.20 -8.58
C VAL A 273 16.58 -12.07 -7.67
N GLY A 274 15.88 -10.95 -7.61
CA GLY A 274 16.19 -9.88 -6.66
C GLY A 274 15.79 -8.50 -7.17
N ASP A 275 16.15 -7.52 -6.37
CA ASP A 275 15.90 -6.11 -6.63
C ASP A 275 17.11 -5.23 -6.33
N HIS A 276 17.06 -4.04 -6.89
CA HIS A 276 17.87 -2.89 -6.52
C HIS A 276 16.94 -1.69 -6.37
N ASP A 277 16.66 -1.29 -5.14
CA ASP A 277 15.86 -0.12 -4.80
C ASP A 277 16.54 0.61 -3.64
N ILE A 278 17.38 1.59 -3.98
CA ILE A 278 18.12 2.41 -3.01
C ILE A 278 17.62 3.87 -3.00
N GLY A 279 16.44 4.11 -3.56
CA GLY A 279 15.84 5.44 -3.69
C GLY A 279 16.18 6.15 -5.01
N PRO A 280 15.72 7.40 -5.18
CA PRO A 280 15.75 8.11 -6.46
C PRO A 280 17.16 8.43 -6.96
N ASP A 281 18.15 8.48 -6.06
CA ASP A 281 19.55 8.73 -6.42
C ASP A 281 20.26 7.47 -6.95
N GLY A 282 19.61 6.30 -6.90
CA GLY A 282 20.17 5.02 -7.36
C GLY A 282 20.25 4.85 -8.88
N TRP A 283 19.75 5.82 -9.65
CA TRP A 283 19.61 5.72 -11.12
C TRP A 283 20.91 5.39 -11.88
N ASN A 284 22.08 5.67 -11.30
CA ASN A 284 23.39 5.45 -11.92
C ASN A 284 24.27 4.41 -11.21
N GLU A 285 23.75 3.77 -10.16
CA GLU A 285 24.52 2.84 -9.35
C GLU A 285 24.52 1.43 -9.98
N PRO A 286 25.69 0.86 -10.26
CA PRO A 286 25.77 -0.49 -10.81
C PRO A 286 25.50 -1.52 -9.71
N PHE A 287 24.80 -2.59 -10.05
CA PHE A 287 24.51 -3.68 -9.13
C PHE A 287 24.58 -5.04 -9.82
N SER A 288 24.78 -6.08 -9.01
CA SER A 288 24.73 -7.47 -9.46
C SER A 288 23.74 -8.26 -8.62
N ILE A 289 23.10 -9.25 -9.24
CA ILE A 289 22.18 -10.18 -8.58
C ILE A 289 22.67 -11.60 -8.85
N ASP A 290 22.73 -12.45 -7.81
CA ASP A 290 23.02 -13.88 -7.98
C ASP A 290 21.87 -14.58 -8.70
N VAL A 291 22.19 -15.22 -9.81
CA VAL A 291 21.29 -15.98 -10.67
C VAL A 291 21.81 -17.40 -10.90
N THR A 292 22.67 -17.88 -10.00
CA THR A 292 23.42 -19.13 -10.15
C THR A 292 22.49 -20.33 -10.34
N ALA A 293 21.35 -20.35 -9.65
CA ALA A 293 20.39 -21.44 -9.68
C ALA A 293 19.35 -21.33 -10.82
N GLU A 294 19.12 -20.14 -11.35
CA GLU A 294 18.02 -19.85 -12.28
C GLU A 294 18.46 -19.81 -13.75
N ILE A 295 19.72 -19.49 -14.00
CA ILE A 295 20.30 -19.47 -15.34
C ILE A 295 20.48 -20.89 -15.87
N LYS A 296 19.99 -21.12 -17.08
CA LYS A 296 20.13 -22.35 -17.85
C LYS A 296 21.23 -22.15 -18.90
N TRP A 297 22.43 -22.62 -18.58
CA TRP A 297 23.54 -22.63 -19.54
C TRP A 297 23.27 -23.60 -20.70
N GLY A 298 23.69 -23.24 -21.91
CA GLY A 298 23.45 -24.03 -23.13
C GLY A 298 22.01 -23.99 -23.63
N ALA A 299 21.19 -23.05 -23.13
CA ALA A 299 19.78 -22.93 -23.44
C ALA A 299 19.33 -21.47 -23.48
N THR A 300 18.12 -21.25 -23.99
CA THR A 300 17.44 -19.96 -23.96
C THR A 300 16.95 -19.64 -22.54
N ASN A 301 17.18 -18.41 -22.11
CA ASN A 301 16.71 -17.87 -20.83
C ASN A 301 15.82 -16.66 -21.07
N GLN A 302 14.68 -16.59 -20.40
CA GLN A 302 13.84 -15.39 -20.39
C GLN A 302 14.30 -14.48 -19.24
N ILE A 303 14.71 -13.26 -19.57
CA ILE A 303 15.05 -12.22 -18.61
C ILE A 303 13.89 -11.22 -18.60
N THR A 304 13.31 -10.99 -17.43
CA THR A 304 12.29 -9.95 -17.24
C THR A 304 12.78 -8.94 -16.22
N VAL A 305 12.67 -7.66 -16.55
CA VAL A 305 13.09 -6.54 -15.69
C VAL A 305 11.94 -5.58 -15.55
N ARG A 306 11.59 -5.21 -14.33
CA ARG A 306 10.71 -4.08 -14.03
C ARG A 306 11.59 -2.92 -13.59
N ALA A 307 11.45 -1.77 -14.23
CA ALA A 307 12.12 -0.53 -13.86
C ALA A 307 11.09 0.51 -13.38
N MET A 308 11.52 1.47 -12.58
CA MET A 308 10.73 2.61 -12.16
C MET A 308 11.51 3.89 -12.42
N SER A 309 10.82 4.90 -12.91
CA SER A 309 11.31 6.28 -12.97
C SER A 309 10.28 7.17 -12.32
N THR A 310 10.64 7.99 -11.33
CA THR A 310 9.72 8.97 -10.72
C THR A 310 9.85 10.36 -11.33
N GLN A 311 10.94 10.63 -12.06
CA GLN A 311 11.15 11.90 -12.76
C GLN A 311 12.15 11.75 -13.93
N GLY A 312 12.00 12.61 -14.95
CA GLY A 312 12.97 12.71 -16.03
C GLY A 312 13.01 11.51 -16.98
N ASN A 313 14.23 11.10 -17.34
CA ASN A 313 14.47 10.01 -18.28
C ASN A 313 14.55 8.68 -17.52
N GLY A 314 13.93 7.63 -18.05
CA GLY A 314 13.95 6.32 -17.40
C GLY A 314 14.44 5.21 -18.31
N GLY A 315 14.74 4.07 -17.69
CA GLY A 315 15.03 2.82 -18.39
C GLY A 315 16.33 2.15 -17.96
N ILE A 316 16.62 1.03 -18.60
CA ILE A 316 17.91 0.35 -18.52
C ILE A 316 18.86 1.10 -19.46
N TRP A 317 19.47 2.16 -18.95
CA TRP A 317 20.18 3.13 -19.78
C TRP A 317 21.68 2.84 -19.95
N LYS A 318 22.16 1.76 -19.34
CA LYS A 318 23.52 1.24 -19.48
C LYS A 318 23.54 -0.28 -19.73
N PRO A 319 24.70 -0.86 -20.11
CA PRO A 319 24.82 -2.27 -20.44
C PRO A 319 24.38 -3.22 -19.32
N VAL A 320 23.89 -4.39 -19.74
CA VAL A 320 23.56 -5.52 -18.85
C VAL A 320 24.38 -6.73 -19.31
N SER A 321 24.91 -7.51 -18.38
CA SER A 321 25.70 -8.69 -18.71
C SER A 321 25.46 -9.86 -17.74
N ILE A 322 25.69 -11.08 -18.23
CA ILE A 322 25.83 -12.27 -17.41
C ILE A 322 27.31 -12.49 -17.14
N GLN A 323 27.69 -12.61 -15.87
CA GLN A 323 29.05 -12.83 -15.41
C GLN A 323 29.17 -14.21 -14.78
N ALA A 324 30.06 -15.04 -15.33
CA ALA A 324 30.49 -16.27 -14.68
C ALA A 324 31.68 -15.95 -13.77
N LEU A 325 31.55 -16.32 -12.50
CA LEU A 325 32.53 -16.04 -11.46
C LEU A 325 33.22 -17.34 -11.03
N LYS A 326 34.52 -17.27 -10.76
CA LYS A 326 35.31 -18.35 -10.19
C LYS A 326 36.09 -17.84 -8.99
#